data_AF-A0A368FR05-F1
#
_entry.id   AF-A0A368FR05-F1
#
_cell.length_a   1.000
_cell.length_b   1.000
_cell.length_c   1.000
_cell.angle_alpha   90.00
_cell.angle_beta   90.00
_cell.angle_gamma   90.00
#
_symmetry.space_group_name_H-M   'P 1'
#
loop_
_entity.id
_entity.type
_entity.pdbx_description
1 polymer ?
#
loop_
_entity_poly.entity_id
_entity_poly.type
_entity_poly.pdbx_seq_one_letter_code
_entity_poly.pdbx_strand_id
1 'polypeptide(L)'
;MGIFRSNANLESCLNKCNKSQETAILLAGIKSWQDACAHLEEVRAQFPCWRENGHELSQSCRAQTVNLKESMHLFARNQSQQNIQNICSDYDKFSTCFTQEHGKLCGYRSEIITGRMFHNNREAMFNMLKIRWSTLPSQCGYSHLRRDTYSSEKYAFFRSSSYISSFLASVSVLFSVCFS
;
A
#
# COMPACT_ATOMS: atom_id res chain seq x y z
N MET A 1 -17.99 -4.08 -5.48
CA MET A 1 -18.50 -2.96 -4.65
C MET A 1 -18.67 -3.33 -3.16
N GLY A 2 -18.92 -4.60 -2.80
CA GLY A 2 -19.09 -5.03 -1.40
C GLY A 2 -17.85 -4.91 -0.50
N ILE A 3 -16.66 -5.28 -0.98
CA ILE A 3 -15.40 -5.24 -0.19
C ILE A 3 -15.05 -3.80 0.25
N PHE A 4 -15.32 -2.82 -0.60
CA PHE A 4 -15.00 -1.41 -0.35
C PHE A 4 -15.84 -0.81 0.78
N ARG A 5 -17.14 -1.12 0.78
CA ARG A 5 -18.07 -0.71 1.84
C ARG A 5 -17.73 -1.39 3.17
N SER A 6 -17.24 -2.63 3.12
CA SER A 6 -16.79 -3.37 4.31
C SER A 6 -15.57 -2.74 4.97
N ASN A 7 -14.57 -2.31 4.19
CA ASN A 7 -13.35 -1.68 4.73
C ASN A 7 -13.63 -0.31 5.35
N ALA A 8 -14.49 0.52 4.75
CA ALA A 8 -14.87 1.81 5.33
C ALA A 8 -15.63 1.65 6.67
N ASN A 9 -16.49 0.63 6.77
CA ASN A 9 -17.18 0.31 8.01
C ASN A 9 -16.20 -0.17 9.09
N LEU A 10 -15.23 -1.01 8.72
CA LEU A 10 -14.18 -1.48 9.63
C LEU A 10 -13.32 -0.32 10.12
N GLU A 11 -12.86 0.56 9.24
CA GLU A 11 -12.12 1.77 9.62
C GLU A 11 -12.92 2.65 10.58
N SER A 12 -14.20 2.92 10.27
CA SER A 12 -15.06 3.72 11.15
C SER A 12 -15.27 3.06 12.52
N CYS A 13 -15.38 1.73 12.57
CA CYS A 13 -15.46 0.97 13.81
C CYS A 13 -14.17 1.11 14.63
N LEU A 14 -13.02 0.86 13.98
CA LEU A 14 -11.70 0.93 14.61
C LEU A 14 -11.37 2.32 15.14
N ASN A 15 -11.78 3.39 14.43
CA ASN A 15 -11.59 4.77 14.85
C ASN A 15 -12.42 5.18 16.08
N LYS A 16 -13.43 4.38 16.47
CA LYS A 16 -14.18 4.56 17.72
C LYS A 16 -13.55 3.81 18.89
N CYS A 17 -12.65 2.87 18.64
CA CYS A 17 -11.92 2.16 19.68
C CYS A 17 -10.82 3.06 20.28
N ASN A 18 -10.38 2.72 21.49
CA ASN A 18 -9.17 3.33 22.06
C ASN A 18 -7.97 3.06 21.15
N LYS A 19 -7.06 4.03 21.05
CA LYS A 19 -5.81 3.85 20.28
C LYS A 19 -4.99 2.73 20.91
N SER A 20 -4.80 1.65 20.17
CA SER A 20 -3.94 0.53 20.53
C SER A 20 -3.04 0.12 19.35
N GLN A 21 -2.03 -0.72 19.63
CA GLN A 21 -1.18 -1.27 18.58
C GLN A 21 -1.97 -2.17 17.62
N GLU A 22 -2.92 -2.95 18.14
CA GLU A 22 -3.83 -3.80 17.37
C GLU A 22 -4.69 -2.97 16.41
N THR A 23 -5.27 -1.86 16.88
CA THR A 23 -6.03 -0.95 16.02
C THR A 23 -5.14 -0.37 14.92
N ALA A 24 -3.91 0.04 15.23
CA ALA A 24 -2.97 0.56 14.25
C ALA A 24 -2.57 -0.49 13.19
N ILE A 25 -2.41 -1.76 13.59
CA ILE A 25 -2.10 -2.87 12.69
C ILE A 25 -3.28 -3.14 11.75
N LEU A 26 -4.50 -3.22 12.28
CA LEU A 26 -5.68 -3.46 11.47
C LEU A 26 -5.91 -2.34 10.45
N LEU A 27 -5.74 -1.08 10.87
CA LEU A 27 -5.80 0.09 9.98
C LEU A 27 -4.71 0.04 8.90
N ALA A 28 -3.47 -0.30 9.25
CA ALA A 28 -2.39 -0.46 8.27
C ALA A 28 -2.69 -1.60 7.27
N GLY A 29 -3.27 -2.71 7.75
CA GLY A 29 -3.63 -3.86 6.91
C GLY A 29 -4.72 -3.58 5.88
N ILE A 30 -5.71 -2.73 6.20
CA ILE A 30 -6.77 -2.36 5.25
C ILE A 30 -6.34 -1.29 4.24
N LYS A 31 -5.25 -0.56 4.51
CA LYS A 31 -4.75 0.54 3.68
C LYS A 31 -4.43 0.12 2.24
N SER A 32 -3.84 -1.05 2.04
CA SER A 32 -3.57 -1.59 0.69
C SER A 32 -4.85 -1.76 -0.12
N TRP A 33 -5.91 -2.26 0.53
CA TRP A 33 -7.20 -2.40 -0.13
C TRP A 33 -7.83 -1.06 -0.41
N GLN A 34 -7.83 -0.13 0.55
CA GLN A 34 -8.35 1.22 0.38
C GLN A 34 -7.67 1.97 -0.78
N ASP A 35 -6.34 1.86 -0.91
CA ASP A 35 -5.59 2.44 -2.03
C ASP A 35 -6.03 1.84 -3.37
N ALA A 36 -6.17 0.51 -3.44
CA ALA A 36 -6.69 -0.16 -4.63
C ALA A 36 -8.15 0.24 -4.95
N CYS A 37 -8.98 0.52 -3.95
CA CYS A 37 -10.34 1.03 -4.14
C CYS A 37 -10.31 2.43 -4.78
N ALA A 38 -9.48 3.32 -4.21
CA ALA A 38 -9.39 4.72 -4.62
C ALA A 38 -8.87 4.86 -6.06
N HIS A 39 -8.03 3.91 -6.49
CA HIS A 39 -7.42 3.87 -7.82
C HIS A 39 -7.92 2.68 -8.66
N LEU A 40 -9.15 2.22 -8.45
CA LEU A 40 -9.66 0.99 -9.05
C LEU A 40 -9.56 0.95 -10.57
N GLU A 41 -9.84 2.07 -11.24
CA GLU A 41 -9.76 2.15 -12.70
C GLU A 41 -8.31 2.04 -13.20
N GLU A 42 -7.35 2.64 -12.49
CA GLU A 42 -5.93 2.49 -12.80
C GLU A 42 -5.47 1.03 -12.64
N VAL A 43 -5.89 0.38 -11.54
CA VAL A 43 -5.59 -1.04 -11.27
C VAL A 43 -6.20 -1.95 -12.34
N ARG A 44 -7.48 -1.73 -12.68
CA ARG A 44 -8.18 -2.50 -13.72
C ARG A 44 -7.52 -2.39 -15.08
N ALA A 45 -7.03 -1.20 -15.43
CA ALA A 45 -6.31 -0.98 -16.68
C ALA A 45 -5.02 -1.82 -16.78
N GLN A 46 -4.41 -2.24 -15.66
CA GLN A 46 -3.22 -3.09 -15.67
C GLN A 46 -3.52 -4.58 -15.86
N PHE A 47 -4.74 -5.04 -15.55
CA PHE A 47 -5.08 -6.47 -15.56
C PHE A 47 -4.80 -7.18 -16.89
N PRO A 48 -5.08 -6.61 -18.07
CA PRO A 48 -4.74 -7.27 -19.33
C PRO A 48 -3.25 -7.58 -19.45
N CYS A 49 -2.38 -6.61 -19.14
CA CYS A 49 -0.93 -6.79 -19.22
C CYS A 49 -0.42 -7.77 -18.16
N TRP A 50 -0.90 -7.67 -16.91
CA TRP A 50 -0.52 -8.61 -15.84
C TRP A 50 -0.92 -10.05 -16.18
N ARG A 51 -2.09 -10.22 -16.81
CA ARG A 51 -2.56 -11.54 -17.23
C ARG A 51 -1.68 -12.11 -18.36
N GLU A 52 -1.34 -11.30 -19.35
CA GLU A 52 -0.49 -11.70 -20.48
C GLU A 52 0.92 -12.08 -20.03
N ASN A 53 1.49 -11.32 -19.08
CA ASN A 53 2.84 -11.53 -18.57
C ASN A 53 2.91 -12.35 -17.28
N GLY A 54 1.79 -12.97 -16.86
CA GLY A 54 1.67 -13.58 -15.53
C GLY A 54 2.72 -14.65 -15.25
N HIS A 55 3.09 -15.44 -16.25
CA HIS A 55 4.15 -16.43 -16.12
C HIS A 55 5.51 -15.78 -15.84
N GLU A 56 5.90 -14.80 -16.65
CA GLU A 56 7.20 -14.13 -16.50
C GLU A 56 7.28 -13.36 -15.19
N LEU A 57 6.23 -12.59 -14.85
CA LEU A 57 6.10 -11.90 -13.56
C LEU A 57 6.23 -12.87 -12.36
N SER A 58 5.73 -14.10 -12.49
CA SER A 58 5.86 -15.12 -11.43
C SER A 58 7.27 -15.71 -11.31
N GLN A 59 8.04 -15.76 -12.40
CA GLN A 59 9.37 -16.39 -12.42
C GLN A 59 10.50 -15.40 -12.17
N SER A 60 10.41 -14.16 -12.65
CA SER A 60 11.50 -13.17 -12.58
C SER A 60 12.02 -12.96 -11.16
N CYS A 61 11.14 -13.02 -10.15
CA CYS A 61 11.49 -12.81 -8.75
C CYS A 61 11.41 -14.09 -7.89
N ARG A 62 11.50 -15.27 -8.52
CA ARG A 62 11.33 -16.56 -7.83
C ARG A 62 12.34 -16.75 -6.69
N ALA A 63 13.62 -16.42 -6.92
CA ALA A 63 14.65 -16.57 -5.88
C ALA A 63 14.34 -15.71 -4.64
N GLN A 64 13.96 -14.45 -4.84
CA GLN A 64 13.59 -13.52 -3.77
C GLN A 64 12.33 -13.99 -3.04
N THR A 65 11.35 -14.52 -3.79
CA THR A 65 10.12 -15.10 -3.23
C THR A 65 10.41 -16.30 -2.34
N VAL A 66 11.27 -17.21 -2.80
CA VAL A 66 11.69 -18.40 -2.03
C VAL A 66 12.45 -18.00 -0.76
N ASN A 67 13.38 -17.05 -0.86
CA ASN A 67 14.15 -16.58 0.29
C ASN A 67 13.25 -15.92 1.34
N LEU A 68 12.33 -15.03 0.92
CA LEU A 68 11.39 -14.39 1.85
C LEU A 68 10.49 -15.42 2.53
N LYS A 69 10.00 -16.42 1.78
CA LYS A 69 9.19 -17.52 2.33
C LYS A 69 9.98 -18.30 3.38
N GLU A 70 11.25 -18.63 3.12
CA GLU A 70 12.07 -19.36 4.07
C GLU A 70 12.36 -18.51 5.32
N SER A 71 12.70 -17.24 5.16
CA SER A 71 12.90 -16.31 6.28
C SER A 71 11.65 -16.18 7.17
N MET A 72 10.46 -16.11 6.58
CA MET A 72 9.18 -16.13 7.32
C MET A 72 8.97 -17.45 8.05
N HIS A 73 9.30 -18.57 7.42
CA HIS A 73 9.15 -19.90 8.01
C HIS A 73 10.12 -20.13 9.19
N LEU A 74 11.39 -19.70 9.05
CA LEU A 74 12.39 -19.73 10.13
C LEU A 74 11.98 -18.83 11.30
N PHE A 75 11.44 -17.64 11.02
CA PHE A 75 10.92 -16.75 12.04
C PHE A 75 9.75 -17.37 12.82
N ALA A 76 8.82 -18.05 12.13
CA ALA A 76 7.69 -18.71 12.79
C ALA A 76 8.14 -19.77 13.82
N ARG A 77 9.27 -20.44 13.56
CA ARG A 77 9.87 -21.42 14.49
C ARG A 77 10.76 -20.77 15.55
N ASN A 78 11.52 -19.75 15.16
CA ASN A 78 12.49 -19.07 16.00
C ASN A 78 12.40 -17.56 15.78
N GLN A 79 11.85 -16.85 16.76
CA GLN A 79 11.60 -15.42 16.68
C GLN A 79 12.83 -14.59 17.10
N SER A 80 14.02 -15.01 16.65
CA SER A 80 15.28 -14.33 16.93
C SER A 80 15.37 -12.99 16.19
N GLN A 81 16.18 -12.07 16.73
CA GLN A 81 16.45 -10.79 16.06
C GLN A 81 17.06 -10.98 14.66
N GLN A 82 17.91 -12.00 14.48
CA GLN A 82 18.49 -12.33 13.18
C GLN A 82 17.41 -12.71 12.15
N ASN A 83 16.41 -13.50 12.56
CA ASN A 83 15.34 -13.88 11.64
C ASN A 83 14.46 -12.69 11.24
N ILE A 84 14.28 -11.72 12.14
CA ILE A 84 13.61 -10.45 11.80
C ILE A 84 14.43 -9.63 10.80
N GLN A 85 15.75 -9.54 10.98
CA GLN A 85 16.64 -8.87 10.02
C GLN A 85 16.53 -9.50 8.64
N ASN A 86 16.51 -10.84 8.58
CA ASN A 86 16.37 -11.59 7.34
C ASN A 86 15.03 -11.29 6.66
N ILE A 87 13.91 -11.33 7.40
CA ILE A 87 12.58 -10.95 6.86
C ILE A 87 12.62 -9.54 6.26
N CYS A 88 13.15 -8.56 7.00
CA CYS A 88 13.16 -7.17 6.54
C CYS A 88 14.01 -6.99 5.27
N SER A 89 15.18 -7.64 5.21
CA SER A 89 16.07 -7.62 4.04
C SER A 89 15.46 -8.33 2.83
N ASP A 90 14.92 -9.53 3.03
CA ASP A 90 14.35 -10.32 1.94
C ASP A 90 13.04 -9.73 1.41
N TYR A 91 12.26 -9.06 2.28
CA TYR A 91 11.09 -8.32 1.86
C TYR A 91 11.45 -7.14 0.95
N ASP A 92 12.50 -6.38 1.29
CA ASP A 92 12.96 -5.25 0.48
C ASP A 92 13.46 -5.71 -0.90
N LYS A 93 14.24 -6.81 -0.94
CA LYS A 93 14.67 -7.43 -2.20
C LYS A 93 13.50 -7.94 -3.04
N PHE A 94 12.56 -8.64 -2.41
CA PHE A 94 11.37 -9.17 -3.08
C PHE A 94 10.51 -8.05 -3.65
N SER A 95 10.11 -7.08 -2.82
CA SER A 95 9.27 -5.95 -3.24
C SER A 95 9.95 -5.11 -4.32
N THR A 96 11.27 -4.92 -4.24
CA THR A 96 12.03 -4.20 -5.27
C THR A 96 12.02 -4.92 -6.60
N CYS A 97 12.37 -6.21 -6.61
CA CYS A 97 12.32 -7.02 -7.82
C CYS A 97 10.91 -7.00 -8.42
N PHE A 98 9.89 -7.29 -7.60
CA PHE A 98 8.52 -7.41 -8.08
C PHE A 98 8.02 -6.10 -8.69
N THR A 99 8.26 -4.97 -8.02
CA THR A 99 7.88 -3.64 -8.50
C THR A 99 8.59 -3.29 -9.82
N GLN A 100 9.88 -3.56 -9.92
CA GLN A 100 10.67 -3.28 -11.12
C GLN A 100 10.25 -4.14 -12.32
N GLU A 101 10.00 -5.43 -12.12
CA GLU A 101 9.55 -6.32 -13.20
C GLU A 101 8.14 -5.96 -13.69
N HIS A 102 7.27 -5.53 -12.78
CA HIS A 102 5.96 -4.96 -13.14
C HIS A 102 6.10 -3.67 -13.96
N GLY A 103 7.06 -2.81 -13.61
CA GLY A 103 7.39 -1.61 -14.38
C GLY A 103 7.97 -1.90 -15.75
N LYS A 104 8.86 -2.90 -15.83
CA LYS A 104 9.52 -3.32 -17.07
C LYS A 104 8.54 -3.91 -18.08
N LEU A 105 7.64 -4.81 -17.63
CA LEU A 105 6.74 -5.54 -18.52
C LEU A 105 5.43 -4.79 -18.80
N CYS A 106 4.92 -4.03 -17.82
CA CYS A 106 3.61 -3.37 -17.91
C CYS A 106 3.67 -1.85 -17.76
N GLY A 107 4.88 -1.27 -17.76
CA GLY A 107 5.10 0.17 -17.77
C GLY A 107 5.03 0.82 -16.39
N TYR A 108 5.40 2.11 -16.37
CA TYR A 108 5.54 2.91 -15.14
C TYR A 108 4.30 2.91 -14.23
N ARG A 109 3.09 2.88 -14.79
CA ARG A 109 1.86 2.83 -13.97
C ARG A 109 1.76 1.55 -13.15
N SER A 110 2.16 0.41 -13.72
CA SER A 110 2.23 -0.87 -13.04
C SER A 110 3.27 -0.84 -11.89
N GLU A 111 4.42 -0.21 -12.12
CA GLU A 111 5.43 0.03 -11.08
C GLU A 111 4.87 0.83 -9.91
N ILE A 112 4.16 1.93 -10.20
CA ILE A 112 3.56 2.79 -9.18
C ILE A 112 2.52 2.05 -8.35
N ILE A 113 1.62 1.31 -9.00
CA ILE A 113 0.55 0.57 -8.31
C ILE A 113 1.13 -0.51 -7.40
N THR A 114 2.06 -1.32 -7.92
CA THR A 114 2.69 -2.38 -7.12
C THR A 114 3.57 -1.82 -6.02
N GLY A 115 4.31 -0.74 -6.27
CA GLY A 115 5.11 -0.02 -5.28
C GLY A 115 4.28 0.47 -4.10
N ARG A 116 3.11 1.09 -4.35
CA ARG A 116 2.17 1.49 -3.28
C ARG A 116 1.67 0.29 -2.47
N MET A 117 1.32 -0.80 -3.14
CA MET A 117 0.84 -2.01 -2.47
C MET A 117 1.90 -2.60 -1.53
N PHE A 118 3.16 -2.72 -1.97
CA PHE A 118 4.25 -3.21 -1.13
C PHE A 118 4.61 -2.24 0.01
N HIS A 119 4.53 -0.93 -0.24
CA HIS A 119 4.75 0.06 0.82
C HIS A 119 3.74 -0.12 1.98
N ASN A 120 2.45 -0.21 1.65
CA ASN A 120 1.39 -0.39 2.64
C ASN A 120 1.50 -1.75 3.36
N ASN A 121 1.79 -2.82 2.62
CA ASN A 121 1.99 -4.16 3.21
C ASN A 121 3.20 -4.20 4.15
N ARG A 122 4.29 -3.51 3.81
CA ARG A 122 5.47 -3.38 4.67
C ARG A 122 5.15 -2.67 5.97
N GLU A 123 4.41 -1.56 5.90
CA GLU A 123 3.97 -0.80 7.06
C GLU A 123 3.16 -1.70 8.02
N ALA A 124 2.18 -2.43 7.49
CA ALA A 124 1.38 -3.37 8.28
C ALA A 124 2.24 -4.49 8.91
N MET A 125 3.09 -5.13 8.12
CA MET A 125 3.96 -6.21 8.58
C MET A 125 4.92 -5.77 9.69
N PHE A 126 5.51 -4.59 9.54
CA PHE A 126 6.47 -4.09 10.53
C PHE A 126 5.77 -3.56 11.79
N ASN A 127 4.56 -3.01 11.68
CA ASN A 127 3.76 -2.70 12.85
C ASN A 127 3.37 -3.96 13.63
N MET A 128 3.12 -5.09 12.96
CA MET A 128 2.91 -6.38 13.63
C MET A 128 4.14 -6.83 14.41
N LEU A 129 5.34 -6.71 13.84
CA LEU A 129 6.58 -7.03 14.55
C LEU A 129 6.77 -6.15 15.80
N LYS A 130 6.33 -4.89 15.75
CA LYS A 130 6.45 -3.98 16.91
C LYS A 130 5.62 -4.35 18.13
N ILE A 131 4.66 -5.28 18.02
CA ILE A 131 3.93 -5.81 19.18
C ILE A 131 4.92 -6.46 20.17
N ARG A 132 5.87 -7.23 19.64
CA ARG A 132 6.82 -7.99 20.47
C ARG A 132 8.20 -7.34 20.54
N TRP A 133 8.59 -6.55 19.53
CA TRP A 133 9.89 -5.88 19.49
C TRP A 133 9.73 -4.36 19.43
N SER A 134 9.92 -3.70 20.58
CA SER A 134 9.81 -2.24 20.71
C SER A 134 10.73 -1.47 19.75
N THR A 135 11.88 -2.07 19.41
CA THR A 135 12.81 -1.56 18.39
C THR A 135 13.05 -2.63 17.34
N LEU A 136 12.82 -2.29 16.08
CA LEU A 136 13.15 -3.17 14.95
C LEU A 136 14.60 -2.95 14.51
N PRO A 137 15.25 -3.98 13.94
CA PRO A 137 16.56 -3.83 13.33
C PRO A 137 16.61 -2.76 12.24
N SER A 138 17.81 -2.21 11.98
CA SER A 138 18.02 -1.14 10.98
C SER A 138 17.61 -1.56 9.57
N GLN A 139 17.66 -2.86 9.24
CA GLN A 139 17.18 -3.43 7.98
C GLN A 139 15.67 -3.24 7.77
N CYS A 140 14.90 -3.07 8.85
CA CYS A 140 13.49 -2.74 8.79
C CYS A 140 13.25 -1.22 8.68
N GLY A 141 14.33 -0.42 8.78
CA GLY A 141 14.33 1.03 8.60
C GLY A 141 13.97 1.45 7.18
N TYR A 142 13.44 2.65 7.00
CA TYR A 142 13.06 3.15 5.68
C TYR A 142 14.30 3.42 4.81
N SER A 143 14.39 2.78 3.64
CA SER A 143 15.24 3.29 2.57
C SER A 143 14.56 4.55 2.00
N HIS A 144 15.27 5.69 2.01
CA HIS A 144 14.73 7.00 1.61
C HIS A 144 14.24 7.07 0.15
N LEU A 145 14.62 6.10 -0.69
CA LEU A 145 14.42 6.13 -2.14
C LEU A 145 12.98 5.92 -2.64
N ARG A 146 11.97 5.69 -1.79
CA ARG A 146 10.62 5.33 -2.27
C ARG A 146 9.40 5.94 -1.57
N ARG A 147 9.57 6.67 -0.47
CA ARG A 147 8.42 7.31 0.20
C ARG A 147 7.81 8.40 -0.69
N ASP A 148 8.64 9.18 -1.39
CA ASP A 148 8.18 10.31 -2.20
C ASP A 148 7.51 9.88 -3.52
N THR A 149 7.87 8.69 -4.03
CA THR A 149 7.33 8.13 -5.28
C THR A 149 5.94 7.52 -5.08
N TYR A 150 5.66 6.98 -3.89
CA TYR A 150 4.50 6.12 -3.65
C TYR A 150 3.56 6.61 -2.54
N SER A 151 3.89 7.68 -1.81
CA SER A 151 2.96 8.24 -0.82
C SER A 151 1.72 8.84 -1.50
N SER A 152 0.54 8.31 -1.18
CA SER A 152 -0.75 8.80 -1.68
C SER A 152 -1.15 10.17 -1.08
N GLU A 153 -0.44 10.64 -0.05
CA GLU A 153 -0.73 11.90 0.66
C GLU A 153 -0.70 13.12 -0.28
N LYS A 154 0.12 13.09 -1.33
CA LYS A 154 0.13 14.17 -2.34
C LYS A 154 -1.16 14.24 -3.16
N TYR A 155 -1.83 13.12 -3.43
CA TYR A 155 -3.03 13.09 -4.28
C TYR A 155 -4.31 13.46 -3.54
N ALA A 156 -4.37 13.22 -2.22
CA ALA A 156 -5.51 13.65 -1.40
C ALA A 156 -5.64 15.18 -1.33
N PHE A 157 -4.51 15.90 -1.32
CA PHE A 157 -4.47 17.36 -1.30
C PHE A 157 -4.99 18.01 -2.59
N PHE A 158 -4.74 17.40 -3.76
CA PHE A 158 -5.26 17.93 -5.02
C PHE A 158 -6.76 17.69 -5.19
N ARG A 159 -7.31 16.63 -4.58
CA ARG A 159 -8.75 16.33 -4.68
C ARG A 159 -9.60 17.29 -3.85
N SER A 160 -9.14 17.70 -2.67
CA SER A 160 -9.86 18.69 -1.84
C SER A 160 -9.92 20.08 -2.48
N SER A 161 -8.91 20.46 -3.27
CA SER A 161 -8.88 21.73 -4.00
C SER A 161 -9.96 21.81 -5.11
N SER A 162 -10.16 20.73 -5.88
CA SER A 162 -11.18 20.70 -6.95
C SER A 162 -12.62 20.75 -6.44
N TYR A 163 -12.91 20.20 -5.25
CA TYR A 163 -14.25 20.31 -4.65
C TYR A 163 -14.59 21.74 -4.23
N ILE A 164 -13.61 22.50 -3.71
CA ILE A 164 -13.81 23.90 -3.32
C ILE A 164 -14.06 24.77 -4.57
N SER A 165 -13.30 24.54 -5.64
CA SER A 165 -13.50 25.26 -6.92
C SER A 165 -14.88 25.00 -7.54
N SER A 166 -15.39 23.77 -7.43
CA SER A 166 -16.69 23.39 -8.02
C SER A 166 -17.88 23.90 -7.20
N PHE A 167 -17.73 23.98 -5.88
CA PHE A 167 -18.74 24.54 -4.98
C PHE A 167 -18.89 26.05 -5.14
N LEU A 168 -17.78 26.78 -5.28
CA LEU A 168 -17.83 28.24 -5.50
C LEU A 168 -18.44 28.60 -6.87
N ALA A 169 -18.16 27.82 -7.91
CA ALA A 169 -18.75 28.03 -9.23
C ALA A 169 -20.28 27.81 -9.23
N SER A 170 -20.77 26.79 -8.51
CA SER A 170 -22.21 26.49 -8.43
C SER A 170 -22.99 27.49 -7.57
N VAL A 171 -22.39 28.00 -6.49
CA VAL A 171 -22.99 29.10 -5.70
C VAL A 171 -23.07 30.39 -6.52
N SER A 172 -22.06 30.70 -7.32
CA SER A 172 -22.03 31.92 -8.16
C SER A 172 -23.11 31.91 -9.26
N VAL A 173 -23.36 30.74 -9.87
CA VAL A 173 -24.43 30.57 -10.87
C VAL A 173 -25.82 30.68 -10.22
N LEU A 174 -26.02 30.09 -9.04
CA LEU A 174 -27.29 30.19 -8.30
C LEU A 174 -27.61 31.63 -7.86
N PHE A 175 -26.62 32.40 -7.42
CA PHE A 175 -26.82 33.81 -7.09
C PHE A 175 -27.17 34.68 -8.31
N SER A 176 -26.66 34.34 -9.49
CA SER A 176 -26.94 35.09 -10.74
C SER A 176 -28.36 34.84 -11.26
N VAL A 177 -28.91 33.64 -11.04
CA VAL A 177 -30.26 33.25 -11.47
C VAL A 177 -31.35 33.75 -10.51
N CYS A 178 -31.05 33.93 -9.23
CA CYS A 178 -32.01 34.44 -8.25
C CYS A 178 -32.13 35.99 -8.20
N PHE A 179 -31.23 36.72 -8.87
CA PHE A 179 -31.19 38.19 -8.88
C PHE A 179 -31.30 38.82 -10.28
N SER A 180 -31.83 38.09 -11.27
CA SER A 180 -32.25 38.65 -12.57
C SER A 180 -33.78 38.71 -12.68
#